data_AF-A0A2H0EE77-F1
#
_entry.id   AF-A0A2H0EE77-F1
#
_cell.length_a   1.000
_cell.length_b   1.000
_cell.length_c   1.000
_cell.angle_alpha   90.00
_cell.angle_beta   90.00
_cell.angle_gamma   90.00
#
_symmetry.space_group_name_H-M   'P 1'
#
loop_
_entity.id
_entity.type
_entity.pdbx_description
1 polymer ?
#
loop_
_entity_poly.entity_id
_entity_poly.type
_entity_poly.pdbx_seq_one_letter_code
_entity_poly.pdbx_strand_id
1 'polypeptide(L)' 'MGYTNNLKKRLEEHNAGKNFSTKSRMPLKLIYFEACLNEDDAKQREKYFKSTIGRRYLSKRLQNWRKAL' A
#
# COMPACT_ATOMS: atom_id res chain seq x y z
N MET A 1 0.74 4.64 0.38
CA MET A 1 1.26 3.51 -0.43
C MET A 1 2.76 3.46 -0.21
N GLY A 2 3.33 2.25 -0.22
CA GLY A 2 4.70 1.93 0.19
C GLY A 2 5.16 0.66 -0.50
N TYR A 3 6.47 0.43 -0.57
CA TYR A 3 7.06 -0.89 -0.84
C TYR A 3 7.86 -1.36 0.39
N THR A 4 8.16 -2.66 0.45
CA THR A 4 8.95 -3.28 1.51
C THR A 4 9.41 -4.66 1.05
N ASN A 5 10.52 -5.15 1.61
CA ASN A 5 10.97 -6.53 1.48
C ASN A 5 10.31 -7.48 2.51
N ASN A 6 9.64 -6.95 3.54
CA ASN A 6 8.98 -7.74 4.58
C ASN A 6 7.61 -7.14 4.93
N LEU A 7 6.58 -7.64 4.25
CA LEU A 7 5.20 -7.16 4.38
C LEU A 7 4.64 -7.31 5.80
N LYS A 8 4.96 -8.43 6.48
CA LYS A 8 4.45 -8.72 7.83
C LYS A 8 5.02 -7.73 8.85
N LYS A 9 6.35 -7.60 8.88
CA LYS A 9 7.05 -6.65 9.77
C LYS A 9 6.57 -5.21 9.54
N ARG A 10 6.43 -4.81 8.27
CA ARG A 10 5.93 -3.48 7.89
C ARG A 10 4.54 -3.23 8.49
N LEU A 11 3.61 -4.18 8.33
CA LEU A 11 2.25 -4.02 8.84
C LEU A 11 2.21 -3.92 10.37
N GLU A 12 2.99 -4.73 11.07
CA GLU A 12 3.15 -4.68 12.52
C GLU A 12 3.70 -3.32 12.99
N GLU A 13 4.77 -2.83 12.38
CA GLU A 13 5.36 -1.52 12.71
C GLU A 13 4.40 -0.35 12.46
N HIS A 14 3.67 -0.42 11.34
CA HIS A 14 2.67 0.57 10.97
C HIS A 14 1.50 0.62 11.95
N ASN A 15 1.06 -0.54 12.45
CA ASN A 15 -0.01 -0.64 13.45
C ASN A 15 0.45 -0.38 14.89
N ALA A 16 1.77 -0.47 15.15
CA ALA A 16 2.39 -0.10 16.42
C ALA A 16 2.79 1.38 16.50
N GLY A 17 2.50 2.19 15.48
CA GLY A 17 2.72 3.65 15.52
C GLY A 17 4.15 4.09 15.30
N LYS A 18 5.03 3.17 14.92
CA LYS A 18 6.47 3.42 14.74
C LYS A 18 6.78 4.32 13.55
N ASN A 19 5.82 4.55 12.66
CA ASN A 19 5.97 5.42 11.50
C ASN A 19 5.17 6.73 11.66
N PHE A 20 5.89 7.85 11.73
CA PHE A 20 5.32 9.18 11.91
C PHE A 20 4.22 9.52 10.89
N SER A 21 4.40 9.15 9.62
CA SER A 21 3.45 9.51 8.55
C SER A 21 2.15 8.69 8.58
N THR A 22 2.10 7.58 9.32
CA THR A 22 0.93 6.71 9.39
C THR A 22 0.35 6.55 10.79
N LYS A 23 1.06 6.99 11.84
CA LYS A 23 0.63 6.83 13.24
C LYS A 23 -0.78 7.39 13.50
N SER A 24 -1.16 8.48 12.84
CA SER A 24 -2.48 9.11 13.03
C SER A 24 -3.65 8.33 12.41
N ARG A 25 -3.38 7.28 11.62
CA ARG A 25 -4.38 6.53 10.85
C ARG A 25 -4.47 5.06 11.28
N MET A 26 -3.93 4.73 12.44
CA MET A 26 -3.96 3.37 12.98
C MET A 26 -5.33 3.05 13.60
N PRO A 27 -5.77 1.77 13.60
CA PRO A 27 -5.11 0.63 12.95
C PRO A 27 -5.31 0.62 11.43
N LEU A 28 -4.26 0.21 10.71
CA LEU A 28 -4.28 0.06 9.25
C LEU A 28 -4.64 -1.38 8.86
N LYS A 29 -5.62 -1.52 7.97
CA LYS A 29 -5.97 -2.79 7.31
C LYS A 29 -5.29 -2.88 5.94
N LEU A 30 -4.57 -3.96 5.70
CA LEU A 30 -3.99 -4.24 4.38
C LEU A 30 -5.08 -4.73 3.42
N ILE A 31 -5.34 -3.97 2.35
CA ILE A 31 -6.41 -4.25 1.38
C ILE A 31 -5.83 -4.76 0.05
N TYR A 32 -4.61 -4.34 -0.30
CA TYR A 32 -3.97 -4.67 -1.55
C TYR A 32 -2.45 -4.64 -1.41
N PHE A 33 -1.77 -5.61 -2.03
CA PHE A 33 -0.33 -5.61 -2.25
C PHE A 33 0.00 -6.31 -3.57
N GLU A 34 1.15 -6.00 -4.13
CA GLU A 34 1.76 -6.73 -5.24
C GLU A 34 3.19 -7.12 -4.83
N ALA A 35 3.64 -8.29 -5.29
CA ALA A 35 5.02 -8.74 -5.10
C ALA A 35 5.79 -8.58 -6.43
N CYS A 36 7.03 -8.12 -6.33
CA CYS A 36 7.96 -8.02 -7.44
C CYS A 36 9.23 -8.79 -7.08
N LEU A 37 9.87 -9.41 -8.08
CA LEU A 37 11.15 -10.10 -7.88
C LEU A 37 12.29 -9.12 -7.67
N ASN A 38 12.26 -7.98 -8.38
CA ASN A 38 13.29 -6.96 -8.32
C ASN A 38 12.80 -5.72 -7.56
N GLU A 39 13.73 -5.08 -6.85
CA GLU A 39 13.45 -3.85 -6.09
C GLU A 39 13.08 -2.68 -7.00
N ASP A 40 13.73 -2.57 -8.16
CA ASP A 40 13.45 -1.48 -9.11
C ASP A 40 12.04 -1.56 -9.68
N ASP A 41 11.55 -2.76 -9.96
CA ASP A 41 10.16 -2.97 -10.40
C ASP A 41 9.19 -2.56 -9.28
N ALA A 42 9.47 -2.92 -8.03
CA ALA A 42 8.65 -2.52 -6.88
C ALA A 42 8.59 -1.00 -6.70
N LYS A 43 9.74 -0.30 -6.84
CA LYS A 43 9.83 1.17 -6.75
C LYS A 43 9.10 1.85 -7.91
N GLN A 44 9.29 1.38 -9.14
CA GLN A 44 8.58 1.89 -10.31
C GLN A 44 7.07 1.72 -10.14
N ARG A 45 6.65 0.56 -9.63
CA ARG A 45 5.24 0.27 -9.38
C ARG A 45 4.64 1.16 -8.29
N GLU A 46 5.36 1.38 -7.19
CA GLU A 46 4.95 2.31 -6.14
C GLU A 46 4.80 3.74 -6.69
N LYS A 47 5.77 4.21 -7.50
CA LYS A 47 5.72 5.52 -8.15
C LYS A 47 4.50 5.63 -9.06
N TYR A 48 4.23 4.61 -9.87
CA TYR A 48 3.03 4.55 -10.70
C TYR A 48 1.76 4.66 -9.85
N PHE A 49 1.64 3.89 -8.76
CA PHE A 49 0.46 3.93 -7.90
C PHE A 49 0.26 5.25 -7.16
N LYS A 50 1.32 6.02 -6.92
CA LYS A 50 1.22 7.38 -6.36
C LYS A 50 0.69 8.40 -7.38
N SER A 51 0.78 8.12 -8.69
CA SER A 51 0.27 8.98 -9.77
C SER A 51 -1.26 8.97 -9.88
N THR A 52 -1.84 9.95 -10.58
CA THR A 52 -3.28 10.03 -10.84
C THR A 52 -3.80 8.80 -11.58
N ILE A 53 -3.08 8.33 -12.60
CA ILE A 53 -3.45 7.16 -13.40
C ILE A 53 -3.42 5.90 -12.54
N GLY A 54 -2.36 5.72 -11.74
CA GLY A 54 -2.24 4.57 -10.85
C GLY A 54 -3.31 4.54 -9.76
N ARG A 55 -3.71 5.69 -9.21
CA ARG A 55 -4.85 5.78 -8.29
C ARG A 55 -6.18 5.40 -8.96
N ARG A 56 -6.40 5.79 -10.23
CA ARG A 56 -7.58 5.36 -11.01
C ARG A 56 -7.56 3.85 -11.25
N TYR A 57 -6.39 3.28 -11.58
CA TYR A 57 -6.22 1.84 -11.71
C TYR A 57 -6.62 1.12 -10.41
N LEU A 58 -6.07 1.52 -9.26
CA LEU A 58 -6.39 0.91 -7.97
C LEU A 58 -7.87 1.09 -7.60
N SER A 59 -8.46 2.25 -7.93
CA SER A 59 -9.88 2.50 -7.74
C SER A 59 -10.75 1.49 -8.48
N LYS A 60 -10.40 1.18 -9.73
CA LYS A 60 -11.08 0.17 -10.55
C LYS A 60 -10.80 -1.25 -10.05
N ARG A 61 -9.54 -1.56 -9.71
CA ARG A 61 -9.12 -2.87 -9.19
C ARG A 61 -9.85 -3.23 -7.89
N LEU A 62 -10.05 -2.25 -7.01
CA LEU A 62 -10.72 -2.40 -5.72
C LEU A 62 -12.18 -1.95 -5.74
N GLN A 63 -12.82 -1.90 -6.91
CA GLN A 63 -14.17 -1.36 -7.07
C GLN A 63 -15.19 -2.03 -6.14
N ASN A 64 -15.15 -3.35 -6.01
CA ASN A 64 -16.10 -4.08 -5.15
C ASN A 64 -15.81 -3.88 -3.66
N TRP A 65 -14.54 -3.87 -3.27
CA TRP A 65 -14.15 -3.58 -1.88
C TRP A 65 -14.58 -2.18 -1.45
N ARG A 66 -14.46 -1.19 -2.34
CA ARG A 66 -14.88 0.20 -2.08
C ARG A 66 -16.40 0.38 -2.00
N LYS A 67 -17.19 -0.49 -2.65
CA LYS A 67 -18.66 -0.48 -2.57
C LYS A 67 -19.17 -1.07 -1.26
N ALA A 68 -18.34 -1.83 -0.55
CA ALA A 68 -18.67 -2.49 0.72
C ALA A 68 -18.30 -1.64 1.96
N LEU A 69 -17.85 -0.39 1.74
CA LEU A 69 -17.69 0.64 2.76
C LEU A 69 -18.92 1.53 2.78
#